data_AF-A0A183E6V1-F1
#
_entry.id   AF-A0A183E6V1-F1
#
_cell.length_a   1.000
_cell.length_b   1.000
_cell.length_c   1.000
_cell.angle_alpha   90.00
_cell.angle_beta   90.00
_cell.angle_gamma   90.00
#
_symmetry.space_group_name_H-M   'P 1'
#
loop_
_entity.id
_entity.type
_entity.pdbx_description
1 polymer ?
#
loop_
_entity_poly.entity_id
_entity_poly.type
_entity_poly.pdbx_seq_one_letter_code
_entity_poly.pdbx_strand_id
1 'polypeptide(L)'
;MRAHEKRQSCVLGCKEETSCGGSKQFQQCRYCTSPNSQNCGASGPPDGVGVPSADFLLYVSAVFSERCKNVDTVAYAAHCQQEADLDRPIAGHVNLCPNALSTAPHDREVLLSTVKHEILHALGFSAGLYAFFRDENGVPRTRRNRYNKPVSLNKERGYYDWDPNTIKTIIRNDWWTAEGRVSHPIHIMITPRVQMEARRHFACNDLEGAELENQGGDGTAFTHWEKRLFENEAMTGTHTQNPVYSRLTFALLEDSGWYKPNYR
;
A
#
# COMPACT_ATOMS: atom_id res chain seq x y z
N MET A 1 16.90 23.60 3.12
CA MET A 1 15.64 22.97 2.66
C MET A 1 15.25 23.64 1.36
N ARG A 2 15.07 22.91 0.26
CA ARG A 2 14.64 23.55 -0.99
C ARG A 2 13.12 23.65 -0.95
N ALA A 3 12.61 24.84 -0.64
CA ALA A 3 11.19 25.18 -0.74
C ALA A 3 10.61 25.03 -2.18
N HIS A 4 11.44 24.65 -3.16
CA HIS A 4 11.10 24.55 -4.57
C HIS A 4 11.50 23.22 -5.23
N GLU A 5 12.05 22.24 -4.50
CA GLU A 5 12.44 20.95 -5.10
C GLU A 5 11.34 19.91 -4.91
N LYS A 6 10.51 19.74 -5.96
CA LYS A 6 9.43 18.75 -6.04
C LYS A 6 9.91 17.32 -6.30
N ARG A 7 11.11 16.95 -5.84
CA ARG A 7 11.69 15.62 -6.09
C ARG A 7 12.33 15.05 -4.84
N GLN A 8 12.17 13.74 -4.65
CA GLN A 8 12.75 13.02 -3.54
C GLN A 8 14.25 12.79 -3.78
N SER A 9 15.06 12.85 -2.72
CA SER A 9 16.51 12.64 -2.78
C SER A 9 16.92 11.52 -1.84
N CYS A 10 17.84 10.67 -2.29
CA CYS A 10 18.43 9.61 -1.49
C CYS A 10 19.47 10.16 -0.51
N VAL A 11 19.73 9.41 0.56
CA VAL A 11 20.77 9.73 1.55
C VAL A 11 22.05 9.01 1.14
N LEU A 12 23.19 9.72 1.11
CA LEU A 12 24.54 9.21 0.78
C LEU A 12 24.78 8.72 -0.67
N GLY A 13 23.73 8.46 -1.46
CA GLY A 13 23.86 8.04 -2.86
C GLY A 13 22.61 7.29 -3.34
N CYS A 14 22.57 6.92 -4.61
CA CYS A 14 21.57 5.98 -5.13
C CYS A 14 22.22 4.65 -5.51
N LYS A 15 21.39 3.62 -5.66
CA LYS A 15 21.81 2.38 -6.32
C LYS A 15 22.12 2.65 -7.80
N GLU A 16 23.07 1.91 -8.35
CA GLU A 16 23.45 2.02 -9.77
C GLU A 16 22.30 1.67 -10.72
N GLU A 17 21.50 0.67 -10.35
CA GLU A 17 20.27 0.32 -11.06
C GLU A 17 19.08 0.33 -10.10
N THR A 18 18.00 1.00 -10.51
CA THR A 18 16.69 0.96 -9.87
C THR A 18 15.68 0.35 -10.83
N SER A 19 14.88 -0.59 -10.34
CA SER A 19 13.85 -1.25 -11.13
C SER A 19 12.50 -1.24 -10.44
N CYS A 20 11.45 -1.24 -11.25
CA CYS A 20 10.07 -1.40 -10.84
C CYS A 20 9.54 -2.69 -11.46
N GLY A 21 9.39 -3.75 -10.66
CA GLY A 21 8.98 -5.07 -11.17
C GLY A 21 9.91 -5.65 -12.24
N GLY A 22 11.21 -5.42 -12.11
CA GLY A 22 12.22 -5.86 -13.10
C GLY A 22 12.36 -4.95 -14.32
N SER A 23 11.48 -3.96 -14.51
CA SER A 23 11.63 -2.93 -15.54
C SER A 23 12.54 -1.80 -15.05
N LYS A 24 13.51 -1.36 -15.87
CA LYS A 24 14.41 -0.25 -15.49
C LYS A 24 13.61 1.04 -15.28
N GLN A 25 13.89 1.73 -14.18
CA GLN A 25 13.28 3.00 -13.87
C GLN A 25 14.20 4.15 -14.29
N PHE A 26 13.65 5.11 -15.03
CA PHE A 26 14.43 6.13 -15.75
C PHE A 26 14.51 7.49 -15.05
N GLN A 27 14.29 7.54 -13.73
CA GLN A 27 14.50 8.80 -13.01
C GLN A 27 15.98 9.02 -12.70
N GLN A 28 16.41 10.25 -12.92
CA GLN A 28 17.72 10.73 -12.55
C GLN A 28 17.89 10.56 -11.05
N CYS A 29 18.95 9.86 -10.65
CA CYS A 29 19.31 9.73 -9.26
C CYS A 29 19.60 11.13 -8.70
N ARG A 30 18.91 11.52 -7.63
CA ARG A 30 19.23 12.69 -6.82
C ARG A 30 19.60 12.24 -5.42
N TYR A 31 20.71 12.74 -4.89
CA TYR A 31 21.22 12.31 -3.59
C TYR A 31 21.85 13.47 -2.84
N CYS A 32 21.85 13.39 -1.51
CA CYS A 32 22.52 14.34 -0.64
C CYS A 32 23.48 13.59 0.30
N THR A 33 24.74 14.02 0.35
CA THR A 33 25.77 13.43 1.23
C THR A 33 25.82 14.07 2.61
N SER A 34 25.15 15.22 2.79
CA SER A 34 24.99 15.84 4.11
C SER A 34 23.63 16.53 4.26
N PRO A 35 23.25 16.90 5.49
CA PRO A 35 22.07 17.72 5.76
C PRO A 35 22.00 19.08 5.07
N ASN A 36 23.15 19.61 4.67
CA ASN A 36 23.23 20.90 4.02
C ASN A 36 22.87 20.73 2.55
N SER A 37 21.94 21.57 2.06
CA SER A 37 21.47 21.55 0.67
C SER A 37 22.52 21.87 -0.39
N GLN A 38 23.73 22.24 0.04
CA GLN A 38 24.91 22.45 -0.81
C GLN A 38 25.62 21.14 -1.17
N ASN A 39 25.36 20.03 -0.46
CA ASN A 39 26.00 18.74 -0.68
C ASN A 39 25.09 17.73 -1.39
N CYS A 40 24.24 18.22 -2.29
CA CYS A 40 23.35 17.38 -3.09
C CYS A 40 23.83 17.34 -4.54
N GLY A 41 23.84 16.15 -5.13
CA GLY A 41 24.22 15.90 -6.51
C GLY A 41 23.15 15.11 -7.26
N ALA A 42 23.36 14.98 -8.56
CA ALA A 42 22.60 14.09 -9.40
C ALA A 42 23.54 13.16 -10.16
N SER A 43 23.10 11.92 -10.41
CA SER A 43 23.84 10.92 -11.19
C SER A 43 22.92 10.31 -12.24
N GLY A 44 23.52 9.88 -13.35
CA GLY A 44 22.81 9.31 -14.49
C GLY A 44 22.19 10.35 -15.44
N PRO A 45 21.52 9.86 -16.50
CA PRO A 45 20.90 10.71 -17.51
C PRO A 45 19.88 11.68 -16.89
N PRO A 46 19.72 12.89 -17.45
CA PRO A 46 18.66 13.80 -17.03
C PRO A 46 17.28 13.16 -17.23
N ASP A 47 16.34 13.55 -16.38
CA ASP A 47 14.95 13.10 -16.50
C ASP A 47 14.39 13.44 -17.89
N GLY A 48 13.74 12.46 -18.52
CA GLY A 48 13.03 12.66 -19.77
C GLY A 48 11.74 13.46 -19.61
N VAL A 49 11.02 13.65 -20.71
CA VAL A 49 9.73 14.36 -20.73
C VAL A 49 8.61 13.64 -19.96
N GLY A 50 8.84 12.39 -19.58
CA GLY A 50 7.83 11.54 -18.92
C GLY A 50 6.76 11.04 -19.90
N VAL A 51 5.67 10.52 -19.34
CA VAL A 51 4.50 10.08 -20.11
C VAL A 51 3.41 11.17 -19.99
N PRO A 52 2.98 11.80 -21.10
CA PRO A 52 1.96 12.83 -21.04
C PRO A 52 0.61 12.24 -20.64
N SER A 53 -0.22 13.03 -19.94
CA SER A 53 -1.60 12.67 -19.55
C SER A 53 -1.70 11.34 -18.78
N ALA A 54 -0.73 11.05 -17.93
CA ALA A 54 -0.72 9.86 -17.07
C ALA A 54 -0.55 10.24 -15.60
N ASP A 55 -1.45 9.73 -14.74
CA ASP A 55 -1.39 9.94 -13.29
C ASP A 55 -0.67 8.81 -12.55
N PHE A 56 -0.59 7.63 -13.17
CA PHE A 56 0.03 6.43 -12.63
C PHE A 56 0.57 5.55 -13.76
N LEU A 57 1.79 5.05 -13.62
CA LEU A 57 2.41 4.08 -14.54
C LEU A 57 2.40 2.69 -13.92
N LEU A 58 1.72 1.74 -14.56
CA LEU A 58 1.69 0.35 -14.12
C LEU A 58 2.55 -0.51 -15.06
N TYR A 59 3.65 -1.05 -14.54
CA TYR A 59 4.49 -2.01 -15.25
C TYR A 59 3.92 -3.41 -15.05
N VAL A 60 3.59 -4.09 -16.14
CA VAL A 60 3.02 -5.44 -16.09
C VAL A 60 4.03 -6.44 -16.63
N SER A 61 4.28 -7.50 -15.87
CA SER A 61 5.16 -8.60 -16.27
C SER A 61 4.52 -9.96 -16.04
N ALA A 62 5.04 -10.98 -16.72
CA ALA A 62 4.68 -12.38 -16.49
C ALA A 62 5.97 -13.20 -16.38
N VAL A 63 6.71 -13.00 -15.30
CA VAL A 63 8.00 -13.64 -15.05
C VAL A 63 7.89 -14.57 -13.85
N PHE A 64 8.48 -15.77 -13.98
CA PHE A 64 8.57 -16.71 -12.87
C PHE A 64 9.62 -16.21 -11.86
N SER A 65 9.17 -15.74 -10.69
CA SER A 65 10.02 -15.27 -9.60
C SER A 65 9.96 -16.20 -8.39
N GLU A 66 10.80 -15.96 -7.38
CA GLU A 66 10.75 -16.70 -6.10
C GLU A 66 9.36 -16.64 -5.44
N ARG A 67 8.64 -15.51 -5.59
CA ARG A 67 7.27 -15.37 -5.07
C ARG A 67 6.29 -16.32 -5.77
N CYS A 68 6.52 -16.62 -7.05
CA CYS A 68 5.70 -17.56 -7.82
C CYS A 68 5.96 -19.04 -7.48
N LYS A 69 6.92 -19.35 -6.59
CA LYS A 69 7.09 -20.72 -6.08
C LYS A 69 6.00 -21.12 -5.09
N ASN A 70 5.40 -20.13 -4.40
CA ASN A 70 4.26 -20.40 -3.56
C ASN A 70 3.02 -20.65 -4.42
N VAL A 71 2.41 -21.83 -4.27
CA VAL A 71 1.25 -22.28 -5.05
C VAL A 71 0.05 -21.36 -4.88
N ASP A 72 -0.05 -20.65 -3.75
CA ASP A 72 -1.14 -19.72 -3.47
C ASP A 72 -0.90 -18.33 -4.09
N THR A 73 0.31 -18.06 -4.61
CA THR A 73 0.64 -16.77 -5.23
C THR A 73 0.36 -16.79 -6.73
N VAL A 74 -0.77 -16.20 -7.12
CA VAL A 74 -1.19 -16.06 -8.52
C VAL A 74 -0.58 -14.82 -9.18
N ALA A 75 -0.45 -13.73 -8.42
CA ALA A 75 0.18 -12.50 -8.83
C ALA A 75 0.71 -11.77 -7.59
N TYR A 76 1.51 -10.73 -7.81
CA TYR A 76 1.89 -9.79 -6.76
C TYR A 76 2.15 -8.41 -7.34
N ALA A 77 1.92 -7.37 -6.54
CA ALA A 77 2.19 -6.00 -6.92
C ALA A 77 2.71 -5.14 -5.79
N ALA A 78 3.33 -4.04 -6.17
CA ALA A 78 3.72 -2.99 -5.24
C ALA A 78 3.88 -1.66 -5.96
N HIS A 79 3.78 -0.57 -5.20
CA HIS A 79 4.25 0.73 -5.64
C HIS A 79 5.78 0.69 -5.79
N CYS A 80 6.28 1.47 -6.74
CA CYS A 80 7.71 1.65 -7.00
C CYS A 80 8.13 3.09 -6.74
N GLN A 81 7.20 4.04 -6.91
CA GLN A 81 7.50 5.44 -6.80
C GLN A 81 6.32 6.24 -6.29
N GLN A 82 6.65 7.25 -5.48
CA GLN A 82 5.75 8.31 -5.05
C GLN A 82 6.20 9.66 -5.62
N GLU A 83 5.26 10.57 -5.86
CA GLU A 83 5.59 11.98 -6.09
C GLU A 83 6.01 12.68 -4.76
N ALA A 84 6.53 13.90 -4.84
CA ALA A 84 7.22 14.55 -3.72
C ALA A 84 6.33 15.48 -2.86
N ASP A 85 5.23 15.98 -3.41
CA ASP A 85 4.36 16.98 -2.80
C ASP A 85 3.34 16.30 -1.86
N LEU A 86 2.64 15.27 -2.33
CA LEU A 86 1.56 14.56 -1.60
C LEU A 86 1.90 13.11 -1.22
N ASP A 87 3.12 12.64 -1.54
CA ASP A 87 3.56 11.25 -1.37
C ASP A 87 2.68 10.23 -2.11
N ARG A 88 1.92 10.66 -3.13
CA ARG A 88 1.02 9.78 -3.89
C ARG A 88 1.83 8.79 -4.74
N PRO A 89 1.49 7.49 -4.73
CA PRO A 89 2.05 6.54 -5.69
C PRO A 89 1.79 7.00 -7.14
N ILE A 90 2.85 7.06 -7.95
CA ILE A 90 2.79 7.44 -9.38
C ILE A 90 3.33 6.35 -10.29
N ALA A 91 3.97 5.33 -9.74
CA ALA A 91 4.33 4.14 -10.49
C ALA A 91 4.27 2.92 -9.58
N GLY A 92 3.89 1.79 -10.16
CA GLY A 92 3.88 0.49 -9.53
C GLY A 92 4.04 -0.62 -10.55
N HIS A 93 4.15 -1.84 -10.08
CA HIS A 93 4.22 -3.01 -10.95
C HIS A 93 3.25 -4.08 -10.50
N VAL A 94 2.82 -4.91 -11.44
CA VAL A 94 2.10 -6.17 -11.20
C VAL A 94 2.85 -7.25 -11.96
N ASN A 95 3.20 -8.34 -11.28
CA ASN A 95 3.72 -9.54 -11.92
C ASN A 95 2.71 -10.67 -11.81
N LEU A 96 2.34 -11.23 -12.96
CA LEU A 96 1.51 -12.43 -13.05
C LEU A 96 2.39 -13.67 -13.04
N CYS A 97 2.12 -14.61 -12.15
CA CYS A 97 2.89 -15.85 -12.11
C CYS A 97 2.53 -16.72 -13.33
N PRO A 98 3.49 -17.10 -14.20
CA PRO A 98 3.17 -17.76 -15.46
C PRO A 98 2.35 -19.04 -15.33
N ASN A 99 2.56 -19.81 -14.25
CA ASN A 99 1.84 -21.06 -13.97
C ASN A 99 0.36 -20.86 -13.64
N ALA A 100 -0.04 -19.65 -13.24
CA ALA A 100 -1.41 -19.32 -12.90
C ALA A 100 -2.18 -18.71 -14.08
N LEU A 101 -1.53 -18.52 -15.24
CA LEU A 101 -2.18 -18.02 -16.44
C LEU A 101 -2.92 -19.15 -17.15
N SER A 102 -4.25 -19.00 -17.25
CA SER A 102 -5.14 -19.94 -17.92
C SER A 102 -6.05 -19.19 -18.89
N THR A 103 -6.40 -19.85 -20.00
CA THR A 103 -7.35 -19.35 -21.00
C THR A 103 -8.78 -19.82 -20.73
N ALA A 104 -9.01 -20.64 -19.70
CA ALA A 104 -10.34 -21.09 -19.33
C ALA A 104 -11.19 -19.90 -18.82
N PRO A 105 -12.49 -19.82 -19.18
CA PRO A 105 -13.34 -18.68 -18.82
C PRO A 105 -13.42 -18.41 -17.31
N HIS A 106 -13.53 -19.46 -16.50
CA HIS A 106 -13.62 -19.34 -15.04
C HIS A 106 -12.32 -18.78 -14.44
N ASP A 107 -11.17 -19.33 -14.85
CA ASP A 107 -9.86 -18.89 -14.39
C ASP A 107 -9.57 -17.45 -14.80
N ARG A 108 -10.11 -17.01 -15.95
CA ARG A 108 -9.99 -15.62 -16.40
C ARG A 108 -10.70 -14.65 -15.46
N GLU A 109 -11.89 -14.98 -14.95
CA GLU A 109 -12.60 -14.13 -14.00
C GLU A 109 -11.84 -14.01 -12.68
N VAL A 110 -11.32 -15.13 -12.19
CA VAL A 110 -10.46 -15.19 -11.00
C VAL A 110 -9.20 -14.32 -11.21
N LEU A 111 -8.50 -14.51 -12.33
CA LEU A 111 -7.29 -13.75 -12.65
C LEU A 111 -7.57 -12.25 -12.75
N LEU A 112 -8.69 -11.85 -13.38
CA LEU A 112 -9.08 -10.43 -13.47
C LEU A 112 -9.34 -9.84 -12.08
N SER A 113 -9.95 -10.60 -11.18
CA SER A 113 -10.12 -10.18 -9.79
C SER A 113 -8.78 -10.05 -9.06
N THR A 114 -7.90 -11.04 -9.20
CA THR A 114 -6.56 -11.00 -8.61
C THR A 114 -5.76 -9.79 -9.12
N VAL A 115 -5.77 -9.52 -10.42
CA VAL A 115 -5.07 -8.35 -10.98
C VAL A 115 -5.59 -7.04 -10.38
N LYS A 116 -6.91 -6.90 -10.23
CA LYS A 116 -7.51 -5.72 -9.59
C LYS A 116 -7.11 -5.59 -8.12
N HIS A 117 -7.06 -6.71 -7.38
CA HIS A 117 -6.57 -6.76 -5.99
C HIS A 117 -5.11 -6.27 -5.91
N GLU A 118 -4.24 -6.81 -6.77
CA GLU A 118 -2.84 -6.42 -6.82
C GLU A 118 -2.65 -4.93 -7.20
N ILE A 119 -3.45 -4.42 -8.13
CA ILE A 119 -3.44 -3.00 -8.46
C ILE A 119 -3.75 -2.14 -7.23
N LEU A 120 -4.67 -2.55 -6.35
CA LEU A 120 -5.00 -1.80 -5.14
C LEU A 120 -3.83 -1.71 -4.15
N HIS A 121 -3.00 -2.76 -4.06
CA HIS A 121 -1.73 -2.68 -3.30
C HIS A 121 -0.77 -1.66 -3.91
N ALA A 122 -0.65 -1.62 -5.23
CA ALA A 122 0.20 -0.65 -5.92
C ALA A 122 -0.32 0.79 -5.80
N LEU A 123 -1.65 0.96 -5.67
CA LEU A 123 -2.29 2.27 -5.55
C LEU A 123 -2.30 2.83 -4.13
N GLY A 124 -2.35 1.99 -3.09
CA GLY A 124 -2.35 2.53 -1.73
C GLY A 124 -2.59 1.57 -0.57
N PHE A 125 -3.24 0.43 -0.81
CA PHE A 125 -3.52 -0.53 0.26
C PHE A 125 -2.27 -1.36 0.56
N SER A 126 -1.31 -0.78 1.26
CA SER A 126 -0.06 -1.46 1.60
C SER A 126 0.52 -0.89 2.89
N ALA A 127 1.02 -1.78 3.76
CA ALA A 127 1.72 -1.39 4.98
C ALA A 127 2.85 -0.39 4.72
N GLY A 128 3.52 -0.50 3.56
CA GLY A 128 4.58 0.43 3.14
C GLY A 128 4.12 1.87 2.85
N LEU A 129 2.81 2.09 2.70
CA LEU A 129 2.22 3.35 2.27
C LEU A 129 1.45 4.09 3.36
N TYR A 130 1.02 3.43 4.45
CA TYR A 130 0.19 4.05 5.49
C TYR A 130 0.85 5.24 6.18
N ALA A 131 2.17 5.18 6.40
CA ALA A 131 2.91 6.31 6.98
C ALA A 131 2.89 7.57 6.08
N PHE A 132 2.54 7.41 4.81
CA PHE A 132 2.49 8.49 3.84
C PHE A 132 1.08 9.08 3.65
N PHE A 133 0.06 8.50 4.29
CA PHE A 133 -1.31 8.99 4.19
C PHE A 133 -1.43 10.43 4.69
N ARG A 134 -2.39 11.13 4.09
CA ARG A 134 -2.75 12.51 4.40
C ARG A 134 -4.22 12.58 4.79
N ASP A 135 -4.56 13.55 5.63
CA ASP A 135 -5.96 13.84 5.92
C ASP A 135 -6.63 14.54 4.73
N GLU A 136 -7.92 14.84 4.88
CA GLU A 136 -8.73 15.49 3.84
C GLU A 136 -8.28 16.92 3.48
N ASN A 137 -7.44 17.54 4.31
CA ASN A 137 -6.83 18.85 4.06
C ASN A 137 -5.44 18.71 3.42
N GLY A 138 -4.99 17.48 3.12
CA GLY A 138 -3.67 17.20 2.57
C GLY A 138 -2.55 17.23 3.60
N VAL A 139 -2.86 17.33 4.90
CA VAL A 139 -1.88 17.35 5.98
C VAL A 139 -1.40 15.92 6.25
N PRO A 140 -0.08 15.67 6.34
CA PRO A 140 0.42 14.33 6.69
C PRO A 140 -0.13 13.82 8.01
N ARG A 141 -0.70 12.61 8.00
CA ARG A 141 -1.16 11.93 9.22
C ARG A 141 0.00 11.54 10.13
N THR A 142 1.11 11.13 9.52
CA THR A 142 2.34 10.77 10.24
C THR A 142 3.31 11.93 10.31
N ARG A 143 3.90 12.14 11.48
CA ARG A 143 4.90 13.18 11.72
C ARG A 143 6.06 13.11 10.72
N ARG A 144 6.41 14.26 10.15
CA ARG A 144 7.48 14.39 9.14
C ARG A 144 8.75 14.99 9.72
N ASN A 145 9.89 14.56 9.18
CA ASN A 145 11.20 15.16 9.43
C ASN A 145 11.41 16.40 8.54
N ARG A 146 12.59 17.03 8.65
CA ARG A 146 12.97 18.21 7.85
C ARG A 146 13.05 18.00 6.33
N TYR A 147 12.96 16.76 5.86
CA TYR A 147 12.96 16.36 4.45
C TYR A 147 11.56 15.93 3.99
N ASN A 148 10.52 16.24 4.77
CA ASN A 148 9.13 15.86 4.51
C ASN A 148 8.87 14.32 4.47
N LYS A 149 9.77 13.52 5.07
CA LYS A 149 9.62 12.06 5.17
C LYS A 149 9.14 11.64 6.55
N PRO A 150 8.41 10.51 6.69
CA PRO A 150 8.05 10.00 8.01
C PRO A 150 9.29 9.79 8.90
N VAL A 151 9.15 10.05 10.19
CA VAL A 151 10.30 10.15 11.11
C VAL A 151 10.88 8.79 11.52
N SER A 152 10.07 7.73 11.53
CA SER A 152 10.45 6.41 12.03
C SER A 152 10.46 5.39 10.89
N LEU A 153 11.64 4.87 10.56
CA LEU A 153 11.81 3.78 9.60
C LEU A 153 12.04 2.48 10.37
N ASN A 154 11.13 1.53 10.23
CA ASN A 154 11.29 0.21 10.79
C ASN A 154 12.25 -0.60 9.92
N LYS A 155 13.48 -0.80 10.39
CA LYS A 155 14.53 -1.50 9.64
C LYS A 155 14.26 -3.00 9.48
N GLU A 156 13.52 -3.60 10.40
CA GLU A 156 13.18 -5.03 10.36
C GLU A 156 12.13 -5.29 9.27
N ARG A 157 11.09 -4.45 9.22
CA ARG A 157 9.98 -4.58 8.27
C ARG A 157 10.23 -3.89 6.93
N GLY A 158 11.19 -2.99 6.86
CA GLY A 158 11.59 -2.29 5.63
C GLY A 158 10.65 -1.15 5.20
N TYR A 159 9.76 -0.68 6.08
CA TYR A 159 8.86 0.45 5.81
C TYR A 159 8.76 1.42 7.00
N TYR A 160 8.22 2.60 6.75
CA TYR A 160 8.04 3.63 7.77
C TYR A 160 6.87 3.28 8.71
N ASP A 161 7.05 3.55 10.01
CA ASP A 161 5.97 3.41 10.97
C ASP A 161 4.94 4.53 10.75
N TRP A 162 3.67 4.16 10.77
CA TRP A 162 2.54 5.09 10.75
C TRP A 162 2.24 5.65 12.14
N ASP A 163 1.56 6.79 12.17
CA ASP A 163 1.06 7.34 13.43
C ASP A 163 -0.16 6.57 13.97
N PRO A 164 -0.35 6.47 15.30
CA PRO A 164 -1.51 5.81 15.91
C PRO A 164 -2.87 6.36 15.49
N ASN A 165 -2.94 7.55 14.87
CA ASN A 165 -4.14 8.11 14.26
C ASN A 165 -4.58 7.43 12.94
N THR A 166 -3.75 6.52 12.40
CA THR A 166 -3.99 5.81 11.13
C THR A 166 -4.38 4.36 11.42
N ILE A 167 -3.53 3.63 12.14
CA ILE A 167 -3.82 2.26 12.60
C ILE A 167 -3.52 2.18 14.10
N LYS A 168 -4.42 1.56 14.84
CA LYS A 168 -4.29 1.33 16.28
C LYS A 168 -4.39 -0.16 16.57
N THR A 169 -3.45 -0.67 17.37
CA THR A 169 -3.56 -2.01 17.94
C THR A 169 -4.39 -1.95 19.21
N ILE A 170 -5.41 -2.81 19.30
CA ILE A 170 -6.25 -2.95 20.49
C ILE A 170 -6.17 -4.39 20.99
N ILE A 171 -6.08 -4.59 22.31
CA ILE A 171 -6.10 -5.91 22.92
C ILE A 171 -7.54 -6.19 23.36
N ARG A 172 -8.19 -7.20 22.78
CA ARG A 172 -9.48 -7.73 23.24
C ARG A 172 -9.21 -8.82 24.28
N ASN A 173 -9.61 -8.60 25.53
CA ASN A 173 -9.31 -9.52 26.65
C ASN A 173 -10.32 -10.66 26.79
N ASP A 174 -11.42 -10.60 26.04
CA ASP A 174 -12.56 -11.51 26.08
C ASP A 174 -12.73 -12.29 24.78
N TRP A 175 -11.64 -12.46 24.01
CA TRP A 175 -11.68 -13.16 22.74
C TRP A 175 -12.01 -14.63 22.92
N TRP A 176 -13.15 -15.06 22.39
CA TRP A 176 -13.65 -16.41 22.57
C TRP A 176 -13.01 -17.41 21.60
N THR A 177 -12.42 -18.48 22.13
CA THR A 177 -11.92 -19.63 21.36
C THR A 177 -12.58 -20.92 21.84
N ALA A 178 -12.31 -22.03 21.16
CA ALA A 178 -12.77 -23.35 21.59
C ALA A 178 -12.22 -23.75 22.98
N GLU A 179 -11.09 -23.18 23.40
CA GLU A 179 -10.40 -23.49 24.65
C GLU A 179 -10.70 -22.48 25.77
N GLY A 180 -11.46 -21.43 25.48
CA GLY A 180 -11.87 -20.40 26.44
C GLY A 180 -11.55 -18.98 25.97
N ARG A 181 -11.56 -18.03 26.92
CA ARG A 181 -11.26 -16.61 26.63
C ARG A 181 -9.76 -16.36 26.68
N VAL A 182 -9.26 -15.65 25.67
CA VAL A 182 -7.85 -15.24 25.59
C VAL A 182 -7.72 -13.75 25.30
N SER A 183 -6.58 -13.16 25.65
CA SER A 183 -6.22 -11.82 25.17
C SER A 183 -5.73 -11.93 23.73
N HIS A 184 -6.36 -11.18 22.82
CA HIS A 184 -6.05 -11.21 21.40
C HIS A 184 -5.78 -9.79 20.87
N PRO A 185 -4.59 -9.51 20.31
CA PRO A 185 -4.31 -8.23 19.67
C PRO A 185 -4.96 -8.18 18.28
N ILE A 186 -5.70 -7.11 18.03
CA ILE A 186 -6.27 -6.78 16.72
C ILE A 186 -5.72 -5.44 16.23
N HIS A 187 -5.55 -5.31 14.92
CA HIS A 187 -5.09 -4.08 14.28
C HIS A 187 -6.25 -3.41 13.57
N ILE A 188 -6.53 -2.16 13.90
CA ILE A 188 -7.72 -1.46 13.39
C ILE A 188 -7.27 -0.24 12.61
N MET A 189 -7.71 -0.13 11.35
CA MET A 189 -7.62 1.12 10.61
C MET A 189 -8.72 2.07 11.10
N ILE A 190 -8.29 3.17 11.72
CA ILE A 190 -9.17 4.11 12.42
C ILE A 190 -9.34 5.43 11.66
N THR A 191 -8.98 5.46 10.38
CA THR A 191 -9.14 6.66 9.56
C THR A 191 -10.63 7.01 9.39
N PRO A 192 -10.99 8.30 9.26
CA PRO A 192 -12.36 8.76 9.46
C PRO A 192 -13.41 8.11 8.53
N ARG A 193 -13.10 7.95 7.25
CA ARG A 193 -14.03 7.35 6.28
C ARG A 193 -14.08 5.84 6.43
N VAL A 194 -12.94 5.19 6.72
CA VAL A 194 -12.91 3.75 7.02
C VAL A 194 -13.77 3.45 8.24
N GLN A 195 -13.63 4.22 9.32
CA GLN A 195 -14.49 4.10 10.50
C GLN A 195 -15.97 4.31 10.15
N MET A 196 -16.29 5.33 9.36
CA MET A 196 -17.67 5.60 8.94
C MET A 196 -18.28 4.43 8.15
N GLU A 197 -17.56 3.90 7.16
CA GLU A 197 -18.05 2.78 6.34
C GLU A 197 -18.08 1.46 7.11
N ALA A 198 -17.17 1.24 8.08
CA ALA A 198 -17.24 0.10 8.99
C ALA A 198 -18.51 0.15 9.87
N ARG A 199 -18.78 1.30 10.50
CA ARG A 199 -20.00 1.53 11.30
C ARG A 199 -21.27 1.30 10.47
N ARG A 200 -21.27 1.79 9.24
CA ARG A 200 -22.37 1.62 8.29
C ARG A 200 -22.54 0.14 7.89
N HIS A 201 -21.45 -0.57 7.59
CA HIS A 201 -21.48 -1.97 7.15
C HIS A 201 -22.07 -2.89 8.23
N PHE A 202 -21.65 -2.73 9.48
CA PHE A 202 -22.11 -3.56 10.61
C PHE A 202 -23.31 -2.96 11.37
N ALA A 203 -23.83 -1.81 10.95
CA ALA A 203 -24.87 -1.05 11.67
C ALA A 203 -24.54 -0.82 13.16
N CYS A 204 -23.27 -0.54 13.47
CA CYS A 204 -22.76 -0.40 14.84
C CYS A 204 -21.96 0.90 14.99
N ASN A 205 -22.54 1.91 15.64
CA ASN A 205 -21.92 3.24 15.77
C ASN A 205 -20.71 3.28 16.72
N ASP A 206 -20.55 2.28 17.57
CA ASP A 206 -19.46 2.22 18.56
C ASP A 206 -18.16 1.66 17.96
N LEU A 207 -18.20 1.11 16.74
CA LEU A 207 -17.01 0.58 16.09
C LEU A 207 -15.91 1.64 15.94
N GLU A 208 -14.69 1.26 16.32
CA GLU A 208 -13.53 2.16 16.29
C GLU A 208 -12.94 2.31 14.87
N GLY A 209 -13.22 1.37 13.97
CA GLY A 209 -12.64 1.31 12.63
C GLY A 209 -12.92 -0.04 11.96
N ALA A 210 -12.08 -0.41 11.00
CA ALA A 210 -12.10 -1.74 10.38
C ALA A 210 -10.84 -2.53 10.73
N GLU A 211 -11.01 -3.80 11.07
CA GLU A 211 -9.90 -4.69 11.39
C GLU A 211 -9.08 -5.04 10.13
N LEU A 212 -7.77 -4.94 10.26
CA LEU A 212 -6.79 -5.43 9.31
C LEU A 212 -6.40 -6.86 9.70
N GLU A 213 -6.06 -7.64 8.68
CA GLU A 213 -5.56 -9.00 8.84
C GLU A 213 -4.36 -9.05 9.79
N ASN A 214 -4.37 -10.01 10.71
CA ASN A 214 -3.34 -10.19 11.74
C ASN A 214 -2.62 -11.54 11.66
N GLN A 215 -2.92 -12.37 10.65
CA GLN A 215 -2.28 -13.65 10.37
C GLN A 215 -1.54 -13.64 9.01
N GLY A 216 -0.94 -14.78 8.64
CA GLY A 216 -0.30 -14.98 7.32
C GLY A 216 1.10 -14.37 7.12
N GLY A 217 1.64 -13.66 8.14
CA GLY A 217 2.98 -13.05 8.10
C GLY A 217 3.03 -11.70 7.38
N ASP A 218 4.23 -11.15 7.16
CA ASP A 218 4.43 -9.77 6.68
C ASP A 218 3.83 -9.46 5.30
N GLY A 219 3.60 -10.49 4.46
CA GLY A 219 2.95 -10.32 3.16
C GLY A 219 1.43 -10.17 3.25
N THR A 220 0.83 -10.56 4.37
CA THR A 220 -0.62 -10.70 4.53
C THR A 220 -1.15 -9.80 5.63
N ALA A 221 -0.46 -9.76 6.78
CA ALA A 221 -0.82 -8.91 7.91
C ALA A 221 -0.67 -7.42 7.55
N PHE A 222 -1.61 -6.59 8.00
CA PHE A 222 -1.72 -5.16 7.70
C PHE A 222 -1.98 -4.80 6.23
N THR A 223 -1.76 -5.68 5.26
CA THR A 223 -1.95 -5.42 3.82
C THR A 223 -3.34 -5.78 3.34
N HIS A 224 -4.16 -6.41 4.18
CA HIS A 224 -5.50 -6.88 3.87
C HIS A 224 -6.50 -6.55 4.97
N TRP A 225 -7.78 -6.60 4.64
CA TRP A 225 -8.86 -6.62 5.63
C TRP A 225 -8.96 -7.98 6.33
N GLU A 226 -9.36 -7.97 7.60
CA GLU A 226 -9.61 -9.18 8.38
C GLU A 226 -10.68 -10.06 7.73
N LYS A 227 -10.28 -11.23 7.23
CA LYS A 227 -11.19 -12.10 6.47
C LYS A 227 -12.35 -12.61 7.31
N ARG A 228 -12.15 -12.87 8.60
CA ARG A 228 -13.23 -13.33 9.50
C ARG A 228 -14.41 -12.36 9.54
N LEU A 229 -14.17 -11.07 9.34
CA LEU A 229 -15.19 -10.03 9.38
C LEU A 229 -15.71 -9.64 7.99
N PHE A 230 -14.84 -9.64 6.99
CA PHE A 230 -15.15 -9.07 5.69
C PHE A 230 -15.25 -10.09 4.54
N GLU A 231 -14.95 -11.37 4.79
CA GLU A 231 -15.14 -12.55 3.93
C GLU A 231 -14.92 -12.31 2.42
N ASN A 232 -15.96 -11.91 1.68
CA ASN A 232 -15.94 -11.68 0.25
C ASN A 232 -15.45 -10.29 -0.18
N GLU A 233 -14.95 -9.46 0.74
CA GLU A 233 -14.29 -8.21 0.39
C GLU A 233 -13.03 -8.51 -0.43
N ALA A 234 -12.90 -7.81 -1.55
CA ALA A 234 -11.89 -8.08 -2.55
C ALA A 234 -10.45 -7.94 -2.05
N MET A 235 -10.20 -7.22 -0.95
CA MET A 235 -8.90 -7.00 -0.30
C MET A 235 -8.71 -7.83 0.98
N THR A 236 -9.38 -8.97 1.11
CA THR A 236 -9.03 -9.99 2.11
C THR A 236 -7.83 -10.83 1.63
N GLY A 237 -7.03 -11.36 2.57
CA GLY A 237 -5.72 -11.98 2.28
C GLY A 237 -5.73 -13.36 1.60
N THR A 238 -6.90 -13.91 1.30
CA THR A 238 -7.04 -15.17 0.56
C THR A 238 -8.20 -15.08 -0.41
N HIS A 239 -8.06 -15.76 -1.56
CA HIS A 239 -9.08 -15.77 -2.59
C HIS A 239 -10.46 -16.18 -2.02
N THR A 240 -11.49 -15.43 -2.41
CA THR A 240 -12.89 -15.68 -2.06
C THR A 240 -13.74 -15.76 -3.32
N GLN A 241 -14.85 -16.49 -3.26
CA GLN A 241 -15.83 -16.53 -4.34
C GLN A 241 -16.62 -15.23 -4.37
N ASN A 242 -16.87 -14.69 -5.57
CA ASN A 242 -17.61 -13.44 -5.76
C ASN A 242 -17.02 -12.23 -5.00
N PRO A 243 -15.76 -11.86 -5.28
CA PRO A 243 -15.09 -10.76 -4.60
C PRO A 243 -15.78 -9.42 -4.86
N VAL A 244 -16.02 -8.66 -3.80
CA VAL A 244 -16.68 -7.35 -3.82
C VAL A 244 -15.69 -6.26 -3.48
N TYR A 245 -15.49 -5.32 -4.41
CA TYR A 245 -14.78 -4.07 -4.14
C TYR A 245 -15.71 -3.14 -3.37
N SER A 246 -15.61 -3.20 -2.05
CA SER A 246 -16.60 -2.57 -1.19
C SER A 246 -16.31 -1.09 -0.99
N ARG A 247 -17.30 -0.40 -0.41
CA ARG A 247 -17.16 0.98 0.08
C ARG A 247 -16.05 1.11 1.13
N LEU A 248 -15.67 0.03 1.80
CA LEU A 248 -14.61 0.03 2.80
C LEU A 248 -13.24 0.23 2.16
N THR A 249 -12.93 -0.53 1.10
CA THR A 249 -11.70 -0.36 0.33
C THR A 249 -11.63 1.00 -0.34
N PHE A 250 -12.77 1.50 -0.85
CA PHE A 250 -12.84 2.87 -1.36
C PHE A 250 -12.55 3.91 -0.27
N ALA A 251 -13.08 3.73 0.93
CA ALA A 251 -12.80 4.63 2.06
C ALA A 251 -11.33 4.65 2.45
N LEU A 252 -10.63 3.52 2.42
CA LEU A 252 -9.19 3.48 2.63
C LEU A 252 -8.44 4.29 1.57
N LEU A 253 -8.81 4.11 0.29
CA LEU A 253 -8.21 4.89 -0.80
C LEU A 253 -8.51 6.39 -0.69
N GLU A 254 -9.70 6.77 -0.25
CA GLU A 254 -10.01 8.20 0.00
C GLU A 254 -9.23 8.75 1.20
N ASP A 255 -9.19 8.01 2.31
CA ASP A 255 -8.46 8.39 3.53
C ASP A 255 -6.93 8.38 3.38
N SER A 256 -6.41 7.83 2.28
CA SER A 256 -5.01 8.01 1.88
C SER A 256 -4.69 9.47 1.52
N GLY A 257 -5.70 10.24 1.12
CA GLY A 257 -5.57 11.61 0.61
C GLY A 257 -5.22 11.68 -0.88
N TRP A 258 -5.20 10.54 -1.59
CA TRP A 258 -4.74 10.46 -2.99
C TRP A 258 -5.86 10.33 -4.02
N TYR A 259 -7.02 9.79 -3.61
CA TYR A 259 -8.09 9.43 -4.52
C TYR A 259 -9.42 10.00 -4.04
N LYS A 260 -10.34 10.20 -4.99
CA LYS A 260 -11.75 10.50 -4.71
C LYS A 260 -12.59 9.40 -5.34
N PRO A 261 -12.95 8.34 -4.59
CA PRO A 261 -13.71 7.23 -5.13
C PRO A 261 -15.13 7.63 -5.52
N ASN A 262 -15.69 6.91 -6.49
CA ASN A 262 -17.12 6.95 -6.75
C ASN A 262 -17.81 5.83 -5.96
N TYR A 263 -18.63 6.23 -4.99
CA TYR A 263 -19.37 5.34 -4.09
C TYR A 263 -20.75 4.91 -4.59
N ARG A 264 -21.14 5.35 -5.80
CA ARG A 264 -22.44 5.05 -6.40
C ARG A 264 -22.44 3.70 -7.09
#